data_AF-A0A317XCS8-F1
#
_entry.id   AF-A0A317XCS8-F1
#
_cell.length_a   1.000
_cell.length_b   1.000
_cell.length_c   1.000
_cell.angle_alpha   90.00
_cell.angle_beta   90.00
_cell.angle_gamma   90.00
#
_symmetry.space_group_name_H-M   'P 1'
#
loop_
_entity.id
_entity.type
_entity.pdbx_description
1 polymer ?
#
loop_
_entity_poly.entity_id
_entity_poly.type
_entity_poly.pdbx_seq_one_letter_code
_entity_poly.pdbx_strand_id
1 'polypeptide(L)'
;MASQQMEPDLFDRTDFANASRGLIGSLQPGIIRAADGRTVYNDAYDFLQASECPATANPKLWRQGQLASMQRLFEVTPGIYQVRGLDLANMTVVEGAEEVIIIDPNIRGMRCCRLDSSVSIPLIVPEGFVEEAMSENIYVGPAMHRRALYIYGYQLPKSPNGQIGCGIGMTVSRGTTSFVPPNTIVSSTGERTIDGVRIQFQLVPETEAPAEMKFFFPDHRALYIAECATHSLHKIITLRGALVRDSKAWARYLDESLVLYGQESDVLFAGHNWPTWGQSEIERLIYEHHNVKGIYQRYMGWFDGNPAHLWEYPPVENAKRYVACMGGIDEVAARPRDSRKMGIYDLLPPSWDTRSPLIQNMRSRRDAGRGVGAVRVRGGERHMAQLLPVGGAEFARGAPN
;
A
#
# COMPACT_ATOMS: atom_id res chain seq x y z
N MET A 1 22.06 25.52 18.43
CA MET A 1 20.64 25.91 18.22
C MET A 1 19.85 24.63 18.16
N ALA A 2 18.94 24.40 19.11
CA ALA A 2 18.06 23.24 19.06
C ALA A 2 17.24 23.32 17.78
N SER A 3 17.27 22.27 16.95
CA SER A 3 16.38 22.17 15.79
C SER A 3 14.96 22.32 16.30
N GLN A 4 14.28 23.40 15.93
CA GLN A 4 12.82 23.45 16.06
C GLN A 4 12.31 22.26 15.25
N GLN A 5 11.84 21.24 15.95
CA GLN A 5 11.18 20.11 15.33
C GLN A 5 9.95 20.70 14.64
N MET A 6 9.99 20.77 13.30
CA MET A 6 8.85 21.23 12.51
C MET A 6 7.72 20.22 12.71
N GLU A 7 6.85 20.50 13.67
CA GLU A 7 5.62 19.74 13.84
C GLU A 7 4.61 20.22 12.80
N PRO A 8 3.96 19.31 12.06
CA PRO A 8 2.95 19.69 11.07
C PRO A 8 1.76 20.33 11.79
N ASP A 9 1.17 21.34 11.15
CA ASP A 9 -0.03 21.98 11.64
C ASP A 9 -1.23 21.04 11.48
N LEU A 10 -1.68 20.46 12.60
CA LEU A 10 -2.86 19.58 12.62
C LEU A 10 -4.18 20.37 12.51
N PHE A 11 -4.15 21.69 12.68
CA PHE A 11 -5.29 22.57 12.48
C PHE A 11 -5.47 22.97 11.01
N ASP A 12 -4.45 22.77 10.16
CA ASP A 12 -4.61 22.93 8.72
C ASP A 12 -5.58 21.89 8.15
N ARG A 13 -6.71 22.40 7.65
CA ARG A 13 -7.81 21.62 7.07
C ARG A 13 -7.80 21.62 5.54
N THR A 14 -6.75 22.13 4.90
CA THR A 14 -6.62 22.17 3.43
C THR A 14 -6.81 20.79 2.81
N ASP A 15 -6.19 19.75 3.36
CA ASP A 15 -6.40 18.37 2.87
C ASP A 15 -7.83 17.89 3.04
N PHE A 16 -8.54 18.28 4.11
CA PHE A 16 -9.95 17.89 4.29
C PHE A 16 -10.85 18.57 3.25
N ALA A 17 -10.57 19.83 2.94
CA ALA A 17 -11.25 20.54 1.86
C ALA A 17 -10.98 19.85 0.50
N ASN A 18 -9.71 19.56 0.20
CA ASN A 18 -9.31 18.90 -1.04
C ASN A 18 -9.88 17.47 -1.17
N ALA A 19 -9.83 16.68 -0.09
CA ALA A 19 -10.36 15.32 -0.05
C ALA A 19 -11.90 15.24 -0.14
N SER A 20 -12.62 16.33 0.14
CA SER A 20 -14.08 16.40 0.03
C SER A 20 -14.58 17.12 -1.23
N ARG A 21 -13.70 17.84 -1.93
CA ARG A 21 -14.04 18.65 -3.11
C ARG A 21 -14.51 17.77 -4.26
N GLY A 22 -15.55 18.25 -4.96
CA GLY A 22 -16.11 17.58 -6.14
C GLY A 22 -16.94 16.33 -5.84
N LEU A 23 -17.41 16.17 -4.59
CA LEU A 23 -18.21 15.01 -4.22
C LEU A 23 -19.50 14.88 -5.04
N ILE A 24 -19.67 13.74 -5.72
CA ILE A 24 -20.90 13.35 -6.42
C ILE A 24 -21.75 12.39 -5.59
N GLY A 25 -21.15 11.31 -5.06
CA GLY A 25 -21.90 10.27 -4.35
C GLY A 25 -21.02 9.25 -3.64
N SER A 26 -21.62 8.45 -2.75
CA SER A 26 -20.91 7.40 -1.98
C SER A 26 -21.64 6.07 -2.08
N LEU A 27 -20.91 4.96 -1.99
CA LEU A 27 -21.53 3.64 -1.95
C LEU A 27 -22.19 3.41 -0.58
N GLN A 28 -23.46 2.99 -0.57
CA GLN A 28 -24.24 2.76 0.66
C GLN A 28 -25.03 1.44 0.58
N PRO A 29 -24.77 0.43 1.45
CA PRO A 29 -23.61 0.35 2.35
C PRO A 29 -22.30 0.20 1.56
N GLY A 30 -21.16 0.66 2.08
CA GLY A 30 -19.84 0.60 1.42
C GLY A 30 -19.22 -0.81 1.39
N ILE A 31 -20.02 -1.79 0.97
CA ILE A 31 -19.67 -3.20 0.88
C ILE A 31 -19.67 -3.60 -0.59
N ILE A 32 -18.53 -4.13 -1.04
CA ILE A 32 -18.42 -4.73 -2.37
C ILE A 32 -18.41 -6.24 -2.19
N ARG A 33 -19.24 -6.94 -2.97
CA ARG A 33 -19.35 -8.41 -2.96
C ARG A 33 -18.91 -8.99 -4.30
N ALA A 34 -18.25 -10.13 -4.26
CA ALA A 34 -18.02 -10.95 -5.43
C ALA A 34 -19.33 -11.64 -5.87
N ALA A 35 -19.31 -12.21 -7.08
CA ALA A 35 -20.46 -12.94 -7.64
C ALA A 35 -20.90 -14.15 -6.80
N ASP A 36 -19.98 -14.71 -6.01
CA ASP A 36 -20.22 -15.80 -5.05
C ASP A 36 -20.82 -15.30 -3.70
N GLY A 37 -21.12 -14.00 -3.57
CA GLY A 37 -21.69 -13.37 -2.38
C GLY A 37 -20.66 -12.97 -1.31
N ARG A 38 -19.40 -13.36 -1.47
CA ARG A 38 -18.31 -13.12 -0.52
C ARG A 38 -17.90 -11.64 -0.55
N THR A 39 -17.70 -11.04 0.63
CA THR A 39 -17.26 -9.64 0.73
C THR A 39 -15.82 -9.50 0.25
N VAL A 40 -15.61 -8.68 -0.78
CA VAL A 40 -14.28 -8.37 -1.34
C VAL A 40 -13.71 -7.07 -0.77
N TYR A 41 -14.58 -6.13 -0.39
CA TYR A 41 -14.22 -4.90 0.29
C TYR A 41 -15.32 -4.48 1.26
N ASN A 42 -14.93 -3.87 2.38
CA ASN A 42 -15.81 -3.34 3.40
C ASN A 42 -15.15 -2.10 4.00
N ASP A 43 -15.84 -0.98 3.97
CA ASP A 43 -15.42 0.33 4.47
C ASP A 43 -15.54 0.50 5.99
N ALA A 44 -15.52 -0.58 6.77
CA ALA A 44 -15.58 -0.61 8.24
C ALA A 44 -14.44 0.16 8.96
N TYR A 45 -14.43 1.47 8.80
CA TYR A 45 -13.48 2.46 9.30
C TYR A 45 -14.20 3.67 9.93
N ASP A 46 -15.50 3.56 10.20
CA ASP A 46 -16.31 4.62 10.83
C ASP A 46 -15.72 5.14 12.14
N PHE A 47 -14.96 4.30 12.85
CA PHE A 47 -14.25 4.70 14.07
C PHE A 47 -13.23 5.84 13.84
N LEU A 48 -12.76 6.03 12.60
CA LEU A 48 -11.88 7.15 12.24
C LEU A 48 -12.63 8.49 12.23
N GLN A 49 -13.95 8.49 12.11
CA GLN A 49 -14.76 9.71 12.19
C GLN A 49 -14.85 10.30 13.60
N ALA A 50 -14.28 9.64 14.61
CA ALA A 50 -14.16 10.20 15.95
C ALA A 50 -13.38 11.53 15.92
N SER A 51 -13.87 12.52 16.68
CA SER A 51 -13.26 13.85 16.78
C SER A 51 -11.90 13.84 17.47
N GLU A 52 -11.65 12.86 18.33
CA GLU A 52 -10.40 12.73 19.09
C GLU A 52 -9.57 11.55 18.61
N CYS A 53 -8.27 11.77 18.44
CA CYS A 53 -7.31 10.70 18.18
C CYS A 53 -7.08 9.89 19.48
N PRO A 54 -7.22 8.56 19.46
CA PRO A 54 -6.95 7.73 20.63
C PRO A 54 -5.46 7.73 20.97
N ALA A 55 -5.12 7.56 22.25
CA ALA A 55 -3.73 7.53 22.73
C ALA A 55 -2.89 6.38 22.15
N THR A 56 -3.55 5.37 21.55
CA THR A 56 -2.92 4.21 20.90
C THR A 56 -2.59 4.43 19.43
N ALA A 57 -2.99 5.56 18.84
CA ALA A 57 -2.68 5.93 17.47
C ALA A 57 -1.76 7.16 17.40
N ASN A 58 -0.92 7.21 16.37
CA ASN A 58 -0.17 8.42 16.06
C ASN A 58 -1.12 9.47 15.46
N PRO A 59 -1.18 10.73 15.96
CA PRO A 59 -2.10 11.75 15.46
C PRO A 59 -1.97 12.05 13.96
N LYS A 60 -0.74 12.01 13.41
CA LYS A 60 -0.48 12.24 11.98
C LYS A 60 -1.05 11.10 11.13
N LEU A 61 -0.87 9.86 11.58
CA LEU A 61 -1.41 8.68 10.92
C LEU A 61 -2.94 8.59 11.06
N TRP A 62 -3.49 9.02 12.19
CA TRP A 62 -4.94 9.09 12.40
C TRP A 62 -5.58 10.08 11.43
N ARG A 63 -5.03 11.29 11.32
CA ARG A 63 -5.45 12.30 10.32
C ARG A 63 -5.37 11.73 8.90
N GLN A 64 -4.30 11.03 8.56
CA GLN A 64 -4.17 10.38 7.24
C GLN A 64 -5.23 9.30 7.01
N GLY A 65 -5.51 8.47 8.03
CA GLY A 65 -6.58 7.48 7.98
C GLY A 65 -7.95 8.12 7.77
N GLN A 66 -8.25 9.23 8.45
CA GLN A 66 -9.48 9.99 8.26
C GLN A 66 -9.66 10.41 6.80
N LEU A 67 -8.63 11.02 6.22
CA LEU A 67 -8.67 11.51 4.84
C LEU A 67 -8.77 10.36 3.83
N ALA A 68 -7.96 9.30 4.00
CA ALA A 68 -7.98 8.13 3.12
C ALA A 68 -9.27 7.30 3.23
N SER A 69 -10.00 7.38 4.34
CA SER A 69 -11.24 6.64 4.55
C SER A 69 -12.47 7.23 3.84
N MET A 70 -12.34 8.41 3.22
CA MET A 70 -13.42 9.07 2.50
C MET A 70 -13.73 8.34 1.18
N GLN A 71 -14.39 7.18 1.26
CA GLN A 71 -14.83 6.42 0.07
C GLN A 71 -15.99 7.12 -0.62
N ARG A 72 -15.78 7.61 -1.86
CA ARG A 72 -16.80 8.32 -2.67
C ARG A 72 -16.38 8.37 -4.16
N LEU A 73 -17.32 8.76 -5.02
CA LEU A 73 -17.10 9.25 -6.37
C LEU A 73 -16.94 10.77 -6.34
N PHE A 74 -15.87 11.27 -6.96
CA PHE A 74 -15.53 12.69 -7.01
C PHE A 74 -15.29 13.15 -8.45
N GLU A 75 -15.75 14.35 -8.79
CA GLU A 75 -15.29 15.13 -9.93
C GLU A 75 -13.98 15.84 -9.56
N VAL A 76 -12.91 15.63 -10.33
CA VAL A 76 -11.63 16.32 -10.15
C VAL A 76 -11.66 17.67 -10.86
N THR A 77 -12.15 17.64 -12.10
CA THR A 77 -12.41 18.76 -13.00
C THR A 77 -13.48 18.29 -14.00
N PRO A 78 -14.25 19.17 -14.67
CA PRO A 78 -15.29 18.72 -15.60
C PRO A 78 -14.76 17.70 -16.61
N GLY A 79 -15.45 16.55 -16.70
CA GLY A 79 -15.08 15.42 -17.56
C GLY A 79 -14.05 14.44 -16.97
N ILE A 80 -13.47 14.70 -15.78
CA ILE A 80 -12.53 13.79 -15.11
C ILE A 80 -13.01 13.48 -13.70
N TYR A 81 -13.18 12.19 -13.39
CA TYR A 81 -13.70 11.69 -12.13
C TYR A 81 -12.78 10.66 -11.50
N GLN A 82 -12.85 10.53 -10.18
CA GLN A 82 -12.16 9.49 -9.43
C GLN A 82 -13.10 8.77 -8.47
N VAL A 83 -13.05 7.44 -8.52
CA VAL A 83 -13.60 6.57 -7.49
C VAL A 83 -12.49 6.31 -6.49
N ARG A 84 -12.67 6.78 -5.24
CA ARG A 84 -11.67 6.69 -4.17
C ARG A 84 -12.16 5.83 -3.02
N GLY A 85 -11.23 5.21 -2.30
CA GLY A 85 -11.49 4.51 -1.04
C GLY A 85 -12.25 3.19 -1.15
N LEU A 86 -12.40 2.64 -2.36
CA LEU A 86 -13.00 1.32 -2.63
C LEU A 86 -11.97 0.22 -2.95
N ASP A 87 -10.69 0.59 -3.06
CA ASP A 87 -9.51 -0.28 -3.02
C ASP A 87 -8.37 0.55 -2.38
N LEU A 88 -7.14 0.02 -2.39
CA LEU A 88 -5.96 0.80 -2.00
C LEU A 88 -5.69 1.93 -3.00
N ALA A 89 -5.91 1.66 -4.29
CA ALA A 89 -5.79 2.60 -5.38
C ALA A 89 -7.12 3.28 -5.70
N ASN A 90 -7.03 4.42 -6.37
CA ASN A 90 -8.12 5.11 -7.01
C ASN A 90 -8.29 4.56 -8.42
N MET A 91 -9.52 4.60 -8.92
CA MET A 91 -9.81 4.42 -10.34
C MET A 91 -10.23 5.75 -10.91
N THR A 92 -9.62 6.15 -12.03
CA THR A 92 -9.94 7.41 -12.71
C THR A 92 -10.76 7.12 -13.97
N VAL A 93 -11.78 7.94 -14.20
CA VAL A 93 -12.66 7.90 -15.37
C VAL A 93 -12.57 9.25 -16.06
N VAL A 94 -12.26 9.24 -17.35
CA VAL A 94 -12.22 10.44 -18.21
C VAL A 94 -13.29 10.29 -19.28
N GLU A 95 -14.18 11.28 -19.39
CA GLU A 95 -15.18 11.36 -20.45
C GLU A 95 -14.49 11.66 -21.78
N GLY A 96 -14.70 10.80 -22.77
CA GLY A 96 -14.31 11.05 -24.15
C GLY A 96 -15.46 11.57 -25.00
N ALA A 97 -15.27 11.60 -26.31
CA ALA A 97 -16.27 12.07 -27.26
C ALA A 97 -17.47 11.11 -27.36
N GLU A 98 -17.22 9.80 -27.32
CA GLU A 98 -18.26 8.77 -27.45
C GLU A 98 -18.27 7.78 -26.28
N GLU A 99 -17.11 7.53 -25.67
CA GLU A 99 -16.91 6.52 -24.63
C GLU A 99 -16.21 7.11 -23.39
N VAL A 100 -15.66 6.23 -22.55
CA VAL A 100 -14.90 6.61 -21.35
C VAL A 100 -13.51 5.97 -21.38
N ILE A 101 -12.52 6.73 -20.94
CA ILE A 101 -11.16 6.24 -20.72
C ILE A 101 -11.02 5.90 -19.24
N ILE A 102 -10.60 4.68 -18.94
CA ILE A 102 -10.35 4.22 -17.57
C ILE A 102 -8.85 4.15 -17.32
N ILE A 103 -8.40 4.80 -16.25
CA ILE A 103 -7.01 4.75 -15.78
C ILE A 103 -7.01 4.03 -14.43
N ASP A 104 -6.15 3.02 -14.30
CA ASP A 104 -5.94 2.18 -13.13
C ASP A 104 -7.23 1.54 -12.58
N PRO A 105 -7.71 0.42 -13.17
CA PRO A 105 -8.98 -0.23 -12.80
C PRO A 105 -8.91 -1.05 -11.50
N ASN A 106 -8.34 -0.48 -10.43
CA ASN A 106 -8.13 -1.08 -9.10
C ASN A 106 -7.25 -2.34 -9.09
N ILE A 107 -6.90 -2.82 -7.88
CA ILE A 107 -5.94 -3.93 -7.70
C ILE A 107 -6.59 -5.28 -7.95
N ARG A 108 -7.84 -5.47 -7.48
CA ARG A 108 -8.59 -6.69 -7.76
C ARG A 108 -9.91 -6.30 -8.38
N GLY A 109 -10.12 -6.76 -9.62
CA GLY A 109 -11.21 -6.33 -10.46
C GLY A 109 -12.53 -6.31 -9.71
N MET A 110 -12.95 -5.13 -9.27
CA MET A 110 -14.35 -4.79 -9.38
C MET A 110 -14.64 -4.92 -10.87
N ARG A 111 -15.58 -5.79 -11.26
CA ARG A 111 -16.11 -5.70 -12.62
C ARG A 111 -16.73 -4.30 -12.74
N CYS A 112 -15.96 -3.30 -13.19
CA CYS A 112 -16.54 -2.00 -13.53
C CYS A 112 -17.47 -2.16 -14.71
N CYS A 113 -17.13 -3.11 -15.59
CA CYS A 113 -17.58 -3.13 -16.96
C CYS A 113 -17.70 -4.59 -17.42
N ARG A 114 -18.84 -4.95 -18.01
CA ARG A 114 -19.01 -6.26 -18.66
C ARG A 114 -18.35 -6.16 -20.04
N LEU A 115 -17.12 -6.64 -20.15
CA LEU A 115 -16.41 -6.71 -21.42
C LEU A 115 -17.09 -7.76 -22.32
N ASP A 116 -17.66 -7.31 -23.43
CA ASP A 116 -18.07 -8.20 -24.52
C ASP A 116 -16.80 -8.63 -25.27
N SER A 117 -16.58 -9.93 -25.40
CA SER A 117 -15.41 -10.50 -26.08
C SER A 117 -15.33 -10.18 -27.58
N SER A 118 -16.38 -9.59 -28.16
CA SER A 118 -16.41 -9.16 -29.56
C SER A 118 -15.80 -7.78 -29.81
N VAL A 119 -15.55 -6.97 -28.76
CA VAL A 119 -15.01 -5.61 -28.89
C VAL A 119 -13.53 -5.59 -28.49
N SER A 120 -12.68 -5.12 -29.41
CA SER A 120 -11.26 -4.89 -29.12
C SER A 120 -11.10 -3.53 -28.43
N ILE A 121 -10.87 -3.54 -27.12
CA ILE A 121 -10.62 -2.32 -26.35
C ILE A 121 -9.12 -2.04 -26.32
N PRO A 122 -8.67 -0.81 -26.64
CA PRO A 122 -7.28 -0.41 -26.46
C PRO A 122 -6.85 -0.50 -24.99
N LEU A 123 -5.86 -1.33 -24.71
CA LEU A 123 -5.19 -1.45 -23.42
C LEU A 123 -3.81 -0.83 -23.55
N ILE A 124 -3.70 0.41 -23.09
CA ILE A 124 -2.55 1.30 -23.28
C ILE A 124 -1.66 1.24 -22.05
N VAL A 125 -0.41 0.83 -22.22
CA VAL A 125 0.56 0.66 -21.13
C VAL A 125 1.91 1.27 -21.49
N PRO A 126 2.76 1.62 -20.49
CA PRO A 126 4.13 2.01 -20.76
C PRO A 126 4.94 0.82 -21.30
N GLU A 127 5.98 1.12 -22.06
CA GLU A 127 7.01 0.14 -22.42
C GLU A 127 7.56 -0.58 -21.18
N GLY A 128 7.76 -1.90 -21.28
CA GLY A 128 8.23 -2.76 -20.19
C GLY A 128 7.14 -3.24 -19.23
N PHE A 129 5.88 -2.79 -19.36
CA PHE A 129 4.81 -3.14 -18.42
C PHE A 129 4.60 -4.65 -18.22
N VAL A 130 4.62 -5.43 -19.30
CA VAL A 130 4.29 -6.87 -19.23
C VAL A 130 5.39 -7.63 -18.49
N GLU A 131 6.65 -7.34 -18.80
CA GLU A 131 7.82 -7.91 -18.17
C GLU A 131 7.80 -7.65 -16.67
N GLU A 132 7.51 -6.41 -16.27
CA GLU A 132 7.57 -5.98 -14.88
C GLU A 132 6.37 -6.46 -14.05
N ALA A 133 5.18 -6.45 -14.63
CA ALA A 133 3.99 -7.02 -13.98
C ALA A 133 4.16 -8.51 -13.67
N MET A 134 4.91 -9.24 -14.50
CA MET A 134 5.19 -10.65 -14.33
C MET A 134 6.41 -10.88 -13.42
N SER A 135 7.51 -10.14 -13.58
CA SER A 135 8.79 -10.40 -12.91
C SER A 135 8.72 -10.21 -11.40
N GLU A 136 8.04 -9.15 -10.92
CA GLU A 136 8.06 -8.73 -9.51
C GLU A 136 7.53 -9.85 -8.59
N ASN A 137 6.50 -10.56 -9.03
CA ASN A 137 5.72 -11.45 -8.18
C ASN A 137 6.12 -12.93 -8.28
N ILE A 138 6.96 -13.31 -9.25
CA ILE A 138 7.23 -14.73 -9.53
C ILE A 138 8.37 -15.26 -8.66
N TYR A 139 9.57 -14.68 -8.73
CA TYR A 139 10.77 -15.28 -8.12
C TYR A 139 10.76 -15.27 -6.59
N VAL A 140 10.36 -14.15 -5.98
CA VAL A 140 10.32 -13.97 -4.51
C VAL A 140 8.89 -13.83 -3.98
N GLY A 141 7.90 -14.21 -4.81
CA GLY A 141 6.47 -14.10 -4.55
C GLY A 141 6.05 -14.59 -3.15
N PRO A 142 6.35 -15.85 -2.75
CA PRO A 142 5.94 -16.35 -1.45
C PRO A 142 6.44 -15.52 -0.27
N ALA A 143 7.70 -15.06 -0.32
CA ALA A 143 8.29 -14.22 0.72
C ALA A 143 7.64 -12.83 0.74
N MET A 144 7.43 -12.24 -0.43
CA MET A 144 6.77 -10.94 -0.58
C MET A 144 5.34 -10.96 -0.04
N HIS A 145 4.54 -11.97 -0.44
CA HIS A 145 3.17 -12.14 0.02
C HIS A 145 3.10 -12.33 1.53
N ARG A 146 4.02 -13.12 2.12
CA ARG A 146 4.06 -13.31 3.58
C ARG A 146 4.39 -12.01 4.31
N ARG A 147 5.36 -11.23 3.83
CA ARG A 147 5.71 -9.91 4.40
C ARG A 147 4.61 -8.87 4.18
N ALA A 148 3.88 -8.97 3.08
CA ALA A 148 2.74 -8.10 2.78
C ALA A 148 1.61 -8.23 3.83
N LEU A 149 1.45 -9.41 4.46
CA LEU A 149 0.50 -9.57 5.57
C LEU A 149 0.77 -8.60 6.73
N TYR A 150 2.05 -8.30 6.98
CA TYR A 150 2.47 -7.37 8.03
C TYR A 150 2.33 -5.92 7.57
N ILE A 151 2.80 -5.57 6.36
CA ILE A 151 2.76 -4.17 5.89
C ILE A 151 1.33 -3.64 5.75
N TYR A 152 0.38 -4.49 5.33
CA TYR A 152 -1.02 -4.11 5.17
C TYR A 152 -1.88 -4.45 6.40
N GLY A 153 -1.31 -5.13 7.40
CA GLY A 153 -2.01 -5.48 8.64
C GLY A 153 -3.26 -6.34 8.43
N TYR A 154 -3.30 -7.23 7.43
CA TYR A 154 -4.52 -7.96 7.06
C TYR A 154 -5.14 -8.83 8.17
N GLN A 155 -4.34 -9.20 9.18
CA GLN A 155 -4.77 -10.00 10.32
C GLN A 155 -5.15 -9.15 11.54
N LEU A 156 -4.93 -7.84 11.49
CA LEU A 156 -5.32 -6.94 12.56
C LEU A 156 -6.80 -6.55 12.41
N PRO A 157 -7.55 -6.41 13.51
CA PRO A 157 -8.89 -5.85 13.46
C PRO A 157 -8.82 -4.39 12.98
N LYS A 158 -9.83 -3.94 12.24
CA LYS A 158 -10.01 -2.53 11.92
C LYS A 158 -10.52 -1.83 13.18
N SER A 159 -9.65 -1.14 13.91
CA SER A 159 -9.97 -0.50 15.18
C SER A 159 -8.88 0.50 15.59
N PRO A 160 -9.15 1.37 16.59
CA PRO A 160 -8.15 2.23 17.21
C PRO A 160 -6.86 1.54 17.66
N ASN A 161 -6.92 0.25 18.00
CA ASN A 161 -5.78 -0.54 18.49
C ASN A 161 -5.22 -1.51 17.44
N GLY A 162 -5.69 -1.41 16.20
CA GLY A 162 -5.38 -2.34 15.11
C GLY A 162 -4.99 -1.60 13.83
N GLN A 163 -5.63 -1.96 12.72
CA GLN A 163 -5.33 -1.37 11.41
C GLN A 163 -6.16 -0.10 11.18
N ILE A 164 -5.49 1.00 10.85
CA ILE A 164 -6.08 2.35 10.68
C ILE A 164 -5.80 2.99 9.31
N GLY A 165 -5.25 2.22 8.36
CA GLY A 165 -4.88 2.68 7.02
C GLY A 165 -3.50 2.20 6.58
N CYS A 166 -3.16 2.46 5.32
CA CYS A 166 -1.88 2.09 4.69
C CYS A 166 -1.12 3.31 4.11
N GLY A 167 -1.49 4.53 4.52
CA GLY A 167 -0.90 5.79 4.07
C GLY A 167 -1.51 6.31 2.76
N ILE A 168 -1.31 5.57 1.67
CA ILE A 168 -1.81 5.92 0.32
C ILE A 168 -3.29 5.56 0.08
N GLY A 169 -3.85 4.73 0.99
CA GLY A 169 -5.23 4.28 0.96
C GLY A 169 -5.54 3.42 2.19
N MET A 170 -6.74 2.85 2.27
CA MET A 170 -7.17 2.13 3.49
C MET A 170 -6.63 0.71 3.57
N THR A 171 -6.91 -0.12 2.57
CA THR A 171 -6.43 -1.51 2.49
C THR A 171 -6.63 -2.05 1.08
N VAL A 172 -5.96 -3.14 0.74
CA VAL A 172 -6.12 -3.81 -0.56
C VAL A 172 -7.35 -4.72 -0.52
N SER A 173 -8.13 -4.72 -1.59
CA SER A 173 -9.30 -5.59 -1.76
C SER A 173 -8.95 -7.11 -1.83
N ARG A 174 -9.90 -7.98 -1.47
CA ARG A 174 -9.77 -9.45 -1.42
C ARG A 174 -10.44 -10.19 -2.59
N GLY A 175 -10.60 -9.51 -3.73
CA GLY A 175 -11.20 -10.03 -4.96
C GLY A 175 -10.29 -10.96 -5.79
N THR A 176 -10.69 -11.19 -7.05
CA THR A 176 -9.89 -11.92 -8.03
C THR A 176 -8.93 -10.97 -8.74
N THR A 177 -7.67 -11.38 -8.88
CA THR A 177 -6.71 -10.66 -9.74
C THR A 177 -6.90 -11.12 -11.18
N SER A 178 -7.01 -10.18 -12.10
CA SER A 178 -7.11 -10.43 -13.53
C SER A 178 -5.99 -9.73 -14.26
N PHE A 179 -5.50 -10.33 -15.34
CA PHE A 179 -4.54 -9.73 -16.24
C PHE A 179 -5.04 -9.92 -17.67
N VAL A 180 -5.16 -8.83 -18.42
CA VAL A 180 -5.47 -8.87 -19.85
C VAL A 180 -4.22 -8.37 -20.57
N PRO A 181 -3.63 -9.14 -21.50
CA PRO A 181 -2.46 -8.70 -22.25
C PRO A 181 -2.74 -7.35 -22.94
N PRO A 182 -1.84 -6.36 -22.77
CA PRO A 182 -2.00 -5.07 -23.42
C PRO A 182 -1.82 -5.20 -24.93
N ASN A 183 -2.46 -4.31 -25.69
CA ASN A 183 -2.39 -4.29 -27.15
C ASN A 183 -1.86 -2.96 -27.71
N THR A 184 -1.60 -1.98 -26.85
CA THR A 184 -1.07 -0.67 -27.23
C THR A 184 0.05 -0.28 -26.26
N ILE A 185 1.23 0.00 -26.79
CA ILE A 185 2.42 0.35 -26.00
C ILE A 185 2.80 1.80 -26.25
N VAL A 186 3.14 2.52 -25.17
CA VAL A 186 3.73 3.86 -25.20
C VAL A 186 5.22 3.72 -24.94
N SER A 187 6.04 3.88 -25.98
CA SER A 187 7.52 3.79 -25.94
C SER A 187 8.23 5.14 -26.02
N SER A 188 7.48 6.24 -26.09
CA SER A 188 8.05 7.59 -26.04
C SER A 188 7.07 8.58 -25.44
N THR A 189 7.61 9.58 -24.74
CA THR A 189 6.89 10.76 -24.27
C THR A 189 6.34 11.55 -25.47
N GLY A 190 5.08 11.99 -25.38
CA GLY A 190 4.44 12.77 -26.45
C GLY A 190 2.93 12.85 -26.32
N GLU A 191 2.33 13.66 -27.19
CA GLU A 191 0.87 13.83 -27.25
C GLU A 191 0.21 12.74 -28.12
N ARG A 192 -0.93 12.23 -27.67
CA ARG A 192 -1.85 11.41 -28.45
C ARG A 192 -3.28 11.81 -28.15
N THR A 193 -4.18 11.61 -29.11
CA THR A 193 -5.62 11.78 -28.91
C THR A 193 -6.27 10.41 -28.75
N ILE A 194 -7.04 10.23 -27.69
CA ILE A 194 -7.80 9.00 -27.40
C ILE A 194 -9.25 9.42 -27.21
N ASP A 195 -10.15 8.91 -28.04
CA ASP A 195 -11.58 9.24 -28.03
C ASP A 195 -11.85 10.76 -27.89
N GLY A 196 -11.17 11.56 -28.72
CA GLY A 196 -11.28 13.02 -28.71
C GLY A 196 -10.53 13.75 -27.59
N VAL A 197 -10.03 13.05 -26.57
CA VAL A 197 -9.27 13.64 -25.46
C VAL A 197 -7.79 13.73 -25.83
N ARG A 198 -7.20 14.93 -25.77
CA ARG A 198 -5.76 15.11 -25.93
C ARG A 198 -5.02 14.77 -24.64
N ILE A 199 -4.06 13.86 -24.73
CA ILE A 199 -3.31 13.34 -23.59
C ILE A 199 -1.82 13.38 -23.93
N GLN A 200 -1.05 14.05 -23.09
CA GLN A 200 0.40 14.06 -23.15
C GLN A 200 0.95 13.01 -22.18
N PHE A 201 1.60 12.00 -22.73
CA PHE A 201 2.22 10.92 -21.98
C PHE A 201 3.65 11.30 -21.64
N GLN A 202 4.03 11.16 -20.37
CA GLN A 202 5.43 11.29 -19.94
C GLN A 202 5.89 9.96 -19.35
N LEU A 203 6.83 9.28 -20.04
CA LEU A 203 7.42 8.05 -19.52
C LEU A 203 8.37 8.36 -18.37
N VAL A 204 8.20 7.64 -17.26
CA VAL A 204 8.98 7.82 -16.03
C VAL A 204 9.44 6.47 -15.49
N PRO A 205 10.29 5.73 -16.24
CA PRO A 205 10.75 4.42 -15.79
C PRO A 205 11.59 4.51 -14.51
N GLU A 206 11.65 3.40 -13.78
CA GLU A 206 12.45 3.23 -12.54
C GLU A 206 12.05 4.17 -11.38
N THR A 207 10.86 4.76 -11.42
CA THR A 207 10.31 5.60 -10.35
C THR A 207 9.58 4.80 -9.28
N GLU A 208 8.25 4.96 -9.12
CA GLU A 208 7.49 4.08 -8.23
C GLU A 208 7.50 2.66 -8.77
N ALA A 209 7.38 2.50 -10.08
CA ALA A 209 7.49 1.23 -10.79
C ALA A 209 8.61 1.27 -11.85
N PRO A 210 9.15 0.11 -12.25
CA PRO A 210 10.17 0.06 -13.31
C PRO A 210 9.59 0.53 -14.67
N ALA A 211 8.33 0.20 -14.94
CA ALA A 211 7.56 0.70 -16.08
C ALA A 211 6.38 1.57 -15.60
N GLU A 212 6.48 2.89 -15.78
CA GLU A 212 5.49 3.85 -15.30
C GLU A 212 5.37 5.05 -16.26
N MET A 213 4.20 5.67 -16.31
CA MET A 213 3.95 6.86 -17.11
C MET A 213 2.95 7.80 -16.44
N LYS A 214 3.12 9.11 -16.66
CA LYS A 214 2.22 10.18 -16.21
C LYS A 214 1.39 10.69 -17.38
N PHE A 215 0.28 11.35 -17.07
CA PHE A 215 -0.61 11.94 -18.07
C PHE A 215 -0.83 13.42 -17.76
N PHE A 216 -0.65 14.27 -18.75
CA PHE A 216 -1.14 15.64 -18.72
C PHE A 216 -2.30 15.78 -19.71
N PHE A 217 -3.40 16.39 -19.24
CA PHE A 217 -4.61 16.65 -20.02
C PHE A 217 -4.69 18.15 -20.30
N PRO A 218 -4.17 18.64 -21.45
CA PRO A 218 -4.03 20.08 -21.68
C PRO A 218 -5.36 20.82 -21.68
N ASP A 219 -6.40 20.20 -22.25
CA ASP A 219 -7.75 20.79 -22.34
C ASP A 219 -8.45 20.87 -20.98
N HIS A 220 -8.01 20.07 -20.01
CA HIS A 220 -8.50 20.09 -18.63
C HIS A 220 -7.55 20.80 -17.66
N ARG A 221 -6.36 21.20 -18.12
CA ARG A 221 -5.27 21.74 -17.29
C ARG A 221 -5.01 20.85 -16.07
N ALA A 222 -4.98 19.54 -16.28
CA ALA A 222 -4.95 18.54 -15.22
C ALA A 222 -3.75 17.61 -15.38
N LEU A 223 -2.97 17.44 -14.31
CA LEU A 223 -1.80 16.58 -14.27
C LEU A 223 -2.07 15.33 -13.42
N TYR A 224 -2.12 14.17 -14.08
CA TYR A 224 -2.09 12.88 -13.41
C TYR A 224 -0.64 12.44 -13.18
N ILE A 225 -0.20 12.47 -11.92
CA ILE A 225 1.20 12.21 -11.55
C ILE A 225 1.49 10.73 -11.27
N ALA A 226 0.63 9.81 -11.71
CA ALA A 226 0.72 8.38 -11.43
C ALA A 226 0.85 8.13 -9.93
N GLU A 227 1.91 7.46 -9.49
CA GLU A 227 2.21 7.24 -8.08
C GLU A 227 3.48 8.00 -7.62
N CYS A 228 3.92 8.96 -8.45
CA CYS A 228 5.19 9.67 -8.25
C CYS A 228 5.16 10.74 -7.15
N ALA A 229 4.02 11.40 -6.92
CA ALA A 229 3.83 12.37 -5.84
C ALA A 229 2.41 12.23 -5.28
N THR A 230 2.30 11.75 -4.05
CA THR A 230 1.01 11.48 -3.39
C THR A 230 0.98 12.19 -2.04
N HIS A 231 -0.13 12.20 -1.31
CA HIS A 231 -0.19 12.83 0.02
C HIS A 231 0.49 11.99 1.12
N SER A 232 1.59 11.30 0.77
CA SER A 232 2.47 10.58 1.68
C SER A 232 3.84 10.39 1.04
N LEU A 233 4.92 10.36 1.84
CA LEU A 233 6.22 10.00 1.31
C LEU A 233 6.20 8.55 0.81
N HIS A 234 6.47 8.39 -0.49
CA HIS A 234 6.46 7.08 -1.13
C HIS A 234 7.71 6.25 -0.81
N LYS A 235 7.59 4.95 -0.96
CA LYS A 235 8.59 3.95 -0.64
C LYS A 235 9.64 3.88 -1.74
N ILE A 236 10.85 4.35 -1.47
CA ILE A 236 12.02 4.04 -2.31
C ILE A 236 12.42 2.57 -2.12
N ILE A 237 12.17 2.02 -0.93
CA ILE A 237 12.27 0.59 -0.64
C ILE A 237 11.00 0.12 0.08
N THR A 238 10.32 -0.86 -0.49
CA THR A 238 9.11 -1.42 0.14
C THR A 238 9.45 -2.51 1.15
N LEU A 239 8.83 -2.44 2.34
CA LEU A 239 9.06 -3.42 3.41
C LEU A 239 8.55 -4.82 3.08
N ARG A 240 7.72 -4.99 2.04
CA ARG A 240 7.34 -6.32 1.53
C ARG A 240 8.50 -7.03 0.81
N GLY A 241 9.55 -6.28 0.44
CA GLY A 241 10.68 -6.74 -0.34
C GLY A 241 10.41 -6.54 -1.83
N ALA A 242 11.10 -5.58 -2.44
CA ALA A 242 11.20 -5.42 -3.89
C ALA A 242 12.57 -4.80 -4.19
N LEU A 243 12.87 -4.59 -5.47
CA LEU A 243 14.04 -3.81 -5.86
C LEU A 243 13.96 -2.40 -5.29
N VAL A 244 15.12 -1.85 -4.94
CA VAL A 244 15.23 -0.44 -4.50
C VAL A 244 15.02 0.44 -5.73
N ARG A 245 14.18 1.47 -5.60
CA ARG A 245 13.89 2.42 -6.67
C ARG A 245 15.02 3.43 -6.86
N ASP A 246 15.18 3.94 -8.07
CA ASP A 246 16.14 5.01 -8.34
C ASP A 246 15.56 6.36 -7.90
N SER A 247 15.83 6.72 -6.65
CA SER A 247 15.38 7.99 -6.08
C SER A 247 15.91 9.23 -6.81
N LYS A 248 17.05 9.13 -7.50
CA LYS A 248 17.61 10.23 -8.30
C LYS A 248 16.86 10.38 -9.62
N ALA A 249 16.61 9.27 -10.33
CA ALA A 249 15.78 9.29 -11.53
C ALA A 249 14.39 9.85 -11.20
N TRP A 250 13.81 9.41 -10.08
CA TRP A 250 12.51 9.88 -9.62
C TRP A 250 12.48 11.39 -9.33
N ALA A 251 13.48 11.94 -8.64
CA ALA A 251 13.59 13.38 -8.41
C ALA A 251 13.70 14.16 -9.73
N ARG A 252 14.53 13.69 -10.68
CA ARG A 252 14.67 14.30 -12.00
C ARG A 252 13.36 14.30 -12.78
N TYR A 253 12.60 13.20 -12.78
CA TYR A 253 11.32 13.12 -13.47
C TYR A 253 10.24 13.99 -12.83
N LEU A 254 10.34 14.28 -11.53
CA LEU A 254 9.47 15.25 -10.86
C LEU A 254 9.79 16.69 -11.30
N ASP A 255 11.07 17.05 -11.41
CA ASP A 255 11.47 18.35 -11.97
C ASP A 255 11.01 18.50 -13.41
N GLU A 256 11.17 17.46 -14.21
CA GLU A 256 10.74 17.45 -15.60
C GLU A 256 9.22 17.69 -15.69
N SER A 257 8.41 17.01 -14.88
CA SER A 257 6.96 17.28 -14.82
C SER A 257 6.64 18.70 -14.38
N LEU A 258 7.41 19.27 -13.45
CA LEU A 258 7.22 20.65 -12.98
C LEU A 258 7.48 21.66 -14.10
N VAL A 259 8.59 21.47 -14.84
CA VAL A 259 8.96 22.33 -15.96
C VAL A 259 7.97 22.23 -17.11
N LEU A 260 7.54 21.00 -17.44
CA LEU A 260 6.64 20.77 -18.57
C LEU A 260 5.19 21.19 -18.27
N TYR A 261 4.70 20.93 -17.06
CA TYR A 261 3.26 20.98 -16.78
C TYR A 261 2.88 21.81 -15.57
N GLY A 262 3.82 22.22 -14.70
CA GLY A 262 3.52 22.89 -13.43
C GLY A 262 2.73 24.18 -13.61
N GLN A 263 3.14 25.03 -14.54
CA GLN A 263 2.48 26.31 -14.86
C GLN A 263 1.20 26.13 -15.70
N GLU A 264 1.02 24.98 -16.33
CA GLU A 264 -0.16 24.67 -17.14
C GLU A 264 -1.22 23.87 -16.38
N SER A 265 -0.93 23.45 -15.14
CA SER A 265 -1.82 22.63 -14.32
C SER A 265 -2.57 23.46 -13.29
N ASP A 266 -3.89 23.35 -13.27
CA ASP A 266 -4.75 23.89 -12.23
C ASP A 266 -5.05 22.85 -11.13
N VAL A 267 -4.90 21.56 -11.48
CA VAL A 267 -5.08 20.42 -10.57
C VAL A 267 -4.05 19.33 -10.82
N LEU A 268 -3.48 18.79 -9.74
CA LEU A 268 -2.67 17.57 -9.74
C LEU A 268 -3.43 16.46 -9.02
N PHE A 269 -3.49 15.29 -9.61
CA PHE A 269 -4.14 14.11 -9.04
C PHE A 269 -3.32 12.84 -9.34
N ALA A 270 -3.63 11.74 -8.65
CA ALA A 270 -2.79 10.55 -8.63
C ALA A 270 -3.64 9.27 -8.54
N GLY A 271 -2.98 8.12 -8.73
CA GLY A 271 -3.57 6.79 -8.51
C GLY A 271 -3.93 6.51 -7.05
N HIS A 272 -3.56 7.41 -6.14
CA HIS A 272 -3.81 7.30 -4.71
C HIS A 272 -4.15 8.67 -4.10
N ASN A 273 -4.69 8.66 -2.87
CA ASN A 273 -5.05 9.88 -2.11
C ASN A 273 -6.04 10.81 -2.86
N TRP A 274 -6.02 12.11 -2.56
CA TRP A 274 -6.89 13.14 -3.14
C TRP A 274 -6.10 14.11 -4.03
N PRO A 275 -6.76 14.89 -4.91
CA PRO A 275 -6.10 15.91 -5.72
C PRO A 275 -5.62 17.13 -4.92
N THR A 276 -4.69 17.87 -5.50
CA THR A 276 -4.23 19.19 -5.06
C THR A 276 -4.56 20.23 -6.12
N TRP A 277 -5.15 21.35 -5.72
CA TRP A 277 -5.54 22.43 -6.63
C TRP A 277 -4.70 23.68 -6.41
N GLY A 278 -4.44 24.40 -7.51
CA GLY A 278 -3.68 25.64 -7.51
C GLY A 278 -2.19 25.39 -7.76
N GLN A 279 -1.62 26.18 -8.68
CA GLN A 279 -0.25 26.03 -9.15
C GLN A 279 0.76 26.01 -8.01
N SER A 280 0.72 26.99 -7.10
CA SER A 280 1.66 27.07 -5.98
C SER A 280 1.65 25.82 -5.08
N GLU A 281 0.47 25.23 -4.83
CA GLU A 281 0.35 24.01 -4.03
C GLU A 281 0.83 22.77 -4.79
N ILE A 282 0.57 22.72 -6.11
CA ILE A 282 1.10 21.67 -6.99
C ILE A 282 2.64 21.71 -7.00
N GLU A 283 3.23 22.89 -7.21
CA GLU A 283 4.67 23.07 -7.20
C GLU A 283 5.27 22.67 -5.86
N ARG A 284 4.64 23.09 -4.76
CA ARG A 284 5.05 22.73 -3.41
C ARG A 284 5.04 21.22 -3.20
N LEU A 285 3.95 20.53 -3.55
CA LEU A 285 3.83 19.08 -3.39
C LEU A 285 4.93 18.34 -4.17
N ILE A 286 5.15 18.71 -5.43
CA ILE A 286 6.19 18.11 -6.28
C ILE A 286 7.58 18.37 -5.68
N TYR A 287 7.84 19.60 -5.23
CA TYR A 287 9.13 20.02 -4.68
C TYR A 287 9.46 19.32 -3.36
N GLU A 288 8.48 19.13 -2.47
CA GLU A 288 8.64 18.36 -1.23
C GLU A 288 9.02 16.90 -1.54
N HIS A 289 8.38 16.27 -2.54
CA HIS A 289 8.74 14.92 -3.00
C HIS A 289 10.13 14.85 -3.64
N HIS A 290 10.51 15.84 -4.46
CA HIS A 290 11.85 15.93 -5.05
C HIS A 290 12.91 15.90 -3.95
N ASN A 291 12.81 16.81 -2.97
CA ASN A 291 13.87 17.05 -2.00
C ASN A 291 14.17 15.82 -1.16
N VAL A 292 13.13 15.14 -0.69
CA VAL A 292 13.31 13.94 0.14
C VAL A 292 13.98 12.81 -0.64
N LYS A 293 13.60 12.63 -1.92
CA LYS A 293 14.18 11.60 -2.78
C LYS A 293 15.63 11.92 -3.15
N GLY A 294 15.94 13.18 -3.44
CA GLY A 294 17.31 13.64 -3.66
C GLY A 294 18.24 13.40 -2.46
N ILE A 295 17.72 13.56 -1.24
CA ILE A 295 18.47 13.26 -0.01
C ILE A 295 18.70 11.76 0.15
N TYR A 296 17.67 10.92 -0.06
CA TYR A 296 17.79 9.47 0.14
C TYR A 296 18.93 8.84 -0.67
N GLN A 297 19.08 9.24 -1.95
CA GLN A 297 20.16 8.77 -2.83
C GLN A 297 21.55 9.00 -2.22
N ARG A 298 21.74 10.11 -1.51
CA ARG A 298 23.05 10.51 -0.98
C ARG A 298 23.49 9.69 0.22
N TYR A 299 22.56 9.09 0.97
CA TYR A 299 22.85 8.59 2.32
C TYR A 299 22.61 7.10 2.54
N MET A 300 21.96 6.38 1.62
CA MET A 300 21.52 5.01 1.89
C MET A 300 22.21 3.94 1.02
N GLY A 301 22.92 3.02 1.69
CA GLY A 301 23.34 1.71 1.20
C GLY A 301 23.15 0.68 2.32
N TRP A 302 23.34 -0.62 2.05
CA TRP A 302 23.19 -1.66 3.09
C TRP A 302 24.27 -1.59 4.17
N PHE A 303 25.41 -1.00 3.84
CA PHE A 303 26.55 -0.84 4.72
C PHE A 303 26.61 0.60 5.23
N ASP A 304 26.60 0.76 6.55
CA ASP A 304 26.61 2.06 7.23
C ASP A 304 28.01 2.69 7.35
N GLY A 305 29.03 2.06 6.76
CA GLY A 305 30.43 2.48 6.83
C GLY A 305 31.18 1.93 8.05
N ASN A 306 30.51 1.31 9.02
CA ASN A 306 31.14 0.70 10.18
C ASN A 306 31.51 -0.76 9.90
N PRO A 307 32.80 -1.11 9.79
CA PRO A 307 33.23 -2.47 9.42
C PRO A 307 32.77 -3.56 10.39
N ALA A 308 32.36 -3.23 11.61
CA ALA A 308 31.74 -4.18 12.54
C ALA A 308 30.41 -4.75 12.02
N HIS A 309 29.66 -3.98 11.24
CA HIS A 309 28.37 -4.38 10.68
C HIS A 309 28.51 -4.99 9.27
N LEU A 310 29.73 -5.07 8.73
CA LEU A 310 29.99 -5.61 7.39
C LEU A 310 29.75 -7.13 7.32
N TRP A 311 30.05 -7.85 8.41
CA TRP A 311 29.98 -9.31 8.45
C TRP A 311 29.44 -9.80 9.80
N GLU A 312 28.24 -9.37 10.14
CA GLU A 312 27.57 -9.83 11.35
C GLU A 312 27.21 -11.32 11.28
N TYR A 313 27.18 -11.98 12.44
CA TYR A 313 26.59 -13.30 12.54
C TYR A 313 25.08 -13.23 12.24
N PRO A 314 24.49 -14.28 11.62
CA PRO A 314 23.04 -14.37 11.47
C PRO A 314 22.33 -14.19 12.82
N PRO A 315 21.13 -13.57 12.87
CA PRO A 315 20.48 -13.15 14.13
C PRO A 315 20.39 -14.24 15.20
N VAL A 316 20.21 -15.50 14.81
CA VAL A 316 20.13 -16.64 15.74
C VAL A 316 21.46 -16.93 16.43
N GLU A 317 22.58 -16.90 15.70
CA GLU A 317 23.91 -17.14 16.27
C GLU A 317 24.37 -15.96 17.11
N ASN A 318 24.05 -14.73 16.67
CA ASN A 318 24.35 -13.54 17.45
C ASN A 318 23.58 -13.55 18.79
N ALA A 319 22.29 -13.90 18.77
CA ALA A 319 21.47 -13.99 19.97
C ALA A 319 22.01 -15.00 21.00
N LYS A 320 22.47 -16.19 20.57
CA LYS A 320 23.08 -17.19 21.47
C LYS A 320 24.30 -16.62 22.21
N ARG A 321 25.17 -15.90 21.48
CA ARG A 321 26.39 -15.30 22.02
C ARG A 321 26.07 -14.19 23.02
N TYR A 322 25.15 -13.29 22.68
CA TYR A 322 24.72 -12.25 23.61
C TYR A 322 24.12 -12.83 24.90
N VAL A 323 23.25 -13.84 24.82
CA VAL A 323 22.68 -14.48 26.01
C VAL A 323 23.77 -15.12 26.87
N ALA A 324 24.76 -15.77 26.26
CA ALA A 324 25.92 -16.29 26.98
C ALA A 324 26.71 -15.16 27.68
N CYS A 325 26.99 -14.06 26.99
CA CYS A 325 27.68 -12.90 27.55
C CYS A 325 26.89 -12.22 28.69
N MET A 326 25.56 -12.29 28.68
CA MET A 326 24.70 -11.69 29.70
C MET A 326 24.47 -12.60 30.93
N GLY A 327 25.17 -13.74 31.02
CA GLY A 327 25.06 -14.65 32.16
C GLY A 327 24.05 -15.78 31.98
N GLY A 328 23.57 -16.01 30.76
CA GLY A 328 22.62 -17.07 30.45
C GLY A 328 21.16 -16.62 30.46
N ILE A 329 20.28 -17.54 30.06
CA ILE A 329 18.87 -17.22 29.79
C ILE A 329 18.09 -16.83 31.04
N ASP A 330 18.42 -17.43 32.20
CA ASP A 330 17.73 -17.15 33.46
C ASP A 330 18.04 -15.73 33.95
N GLU A 331 19.28 -15.29 33.84
CA GLU A 331 19.70 -13.91 34.16
C GLU A 331 19.04 -12.89 33.23
N VAL A 332 19.02 -13.16 31.93
CA VAL A 332 18.35 -12.29 30.95
C VAL A 332 16.84 -12.23 31.22
N ALA A 333 16.21 -13.35 31.62
CA ALA A 333 14.78 -13.42 31.88
C ALA A 333 14.36 -12.82 33.24
N ALA A 334 15.26 -12.79 34.23
CA ALA A 334 15.03 -12.23 35.55
C ALA A 334 15.14 -10.69 35.57
N ARG A 335 15.82 -10.10 34.57
CA ARG A 335 15.94 -8.64 34.45
C ARG A 335 14.56 -7.98 34.28
N PRO A 336 14.27 -6.88 35.01
CA PRO A 336 13.00 -6.18 34.91
C PRO A 336 12.70 -5.74 33.47
N ARG A 337 11.46 -5.92 33.02
CA ARG A 337 10.95 -5.48 31.71
C ARG A 337 10.88 -3.96 31.55
N ASP A 338 11.32 -3.18 32.53
CA ASP A 338 11.13 -1.73 32.58
C ASP A 338 12.18 -0.96 31.76
N SER A 339 12.54 -1.50 30.58
CA SER A 339 13.34 -0.83 29.56
C SER A 339 12.65 0.39 28.93
N ARG A 340 11.37 0.63 29.27
CA ARG A 340 10.61 1.83 28.87
C ARG A 340 11.17 3.12 29.44
N LYS A 341 11.85 3.10 30.60
CA LYS A 341 12.45 4.30 31.22
C LYS A 341 13.86 4.64 30.71
N MET A 342 14.44 3.77 29.88
CA MET A 342 15.87 3.81 29.58
C MET A 342 16.16 4.08 28.09
N GLY A 343 15.13 4.41 27.28
CA GLY A 343 15.29 4.70 25.85
C GLY A 343 15.80 3.51 25.02
N ILE A 344 15.73 2.28 25.55
CA ILE A 344 16.43 1.10 25.02
C ILE A 344 15.84 0.57 23.69
N TYR A 345 14.68 1.06 23.23
CA TYR A 345 14.20 0.72 21.90
C TYR A 345 15.17 1.17 20.78
N ASP A 346 16.08 2.12 21.06
CA ASP A 346 17.14 2.55 20.13
C ASP A 346 18.44 1.73 20.27
N LEU A 347 18.59 0.90 21.31
CA LEU A 347 19.83 0.16 21.62
C LEU A 347 19.73 -1.37 21.48
N LEU A 348 18.54 -1.92 21.29
CA LEU A 348 18.35 -3.34 21.02
C LEU A 348 18.18 -3.58 19.53
N PRO A 349 18.97 -4.48 18.90
CA PRO A 349 18.71 -4.88 17.53
C PRO A 349 17.26 -5.37 17.40
N PRO A 350 16.54 -5.11 16.29
CA PRO A 350 15.13 -5.52 16.11
C PRO A 350 14.85 -7.01 16.38
N SER A 351 15.88 -7.85 16.33
CA SER A 351 15.83 -9.28 16.69
C SER A 351 15.58 -9.57 18.19
N TRP A 352 15.64 -8.55 19.05
CA TRP A 352 15.54 -8.64 20.52
C TRP A 352 14.20 -8.14 21.10
N ASP A 353 13.11 -8.12 20.32
CA ASP A 353 11.78 -8.05 20.94
C ASP A 353 11.59 -9.31 21.79
N THR A 354 11.45 -9.16 23.11
CA THR A 354 11.20 -10.25 24.06
C THR A 354 9.86 -10.97 23.81
N ARG A 355 9.03 -10.46 22.89
CA ARG A 355 7.84 -11.12 22.33
C ARG A 355 8.13 -12.00 21.11
N SER A 356 9.37 -12.05 20.65
CA SER A 356 9.81 -12.88 19.52
C SER A 356 9.39 -14.34 19.71
N PRO A 357 8.86 -15.01 18.66
CA PRO A 357 8.49 -16.42 18.71
C PRO A 357 9.61 -17.33 19.21
N LEU A 358 10.88 -16.93 19.07
CA LEU A 358 12.05 -17.63 19.61
C LEU A 358 12.08 -17.63 21.14
N ILE A 359 11.84 -16.49 21.79
CA ILE A 359 11.80 -16.40 23.26
C ILE A 359 10.53 -17.09 23.80
N GLN A 360 9.41 -17.01 23.07
CA GLN A 360 8.20 -17.78 23.40
C GLN A 360 8.40 -19.30 23.22
N ASN A 361 9.09 -19.76 22.17
CA ASN A 361 9.43 -21.18 21.96
C ASN A 361 10.45 -21.70 22.98
N MET A 362 11.41 -20.88 23.40
CA MET A 362 12.36 -21.26 24.44
C MET A 362 11.68 -21.35 25.82
N ARG A 363 10.68 -20.50 26.09
CA ARG A 363 9.83 -20.59 27.29
C ARG A 363 8.90 -21.81 27.28
N SER A 364 8.24 -22.11 26.16
CA SER A 364 7.38 -23.31 26.04
C SER A 364 8.16 -24.62 26.24
N ARG A 365 9.43 -24.67 25.82
CA ARG A 365 10.34 -25.80 26.10
C ARG A 365 10.77 -25.89 27.57
N ARG A 366 10.87 -24.77 28.29
CA ARG A 366 11.12 -24.75 29.74
C ARG A 366 9.93 -25.30 30.53
N ASP A 367 8.71 -25.01 30.09
CA ASP A 367 7.48 -25.53 30.72
C ASP A 367 7.22 -27.00 30.37
N ALA A 368 7.60 -27.44 29.16
CA ALA A 368 7.58 -28.86 28.77
C ALA A 368 8.65 -29.72 29.46
N GLY A 369 9.69 -29.12 30.04
CA GLY A 369 10.78 -29.81 30.73
C GLY A 369 10.45 -30.36 32.13
N ARG A 370 9.21 -30.20 32.61
CA ARG A 370 8.74 -30.69 33.93
C ARG A 370 7.63 -31.75 33.86
N GLY A 371 7.64 -32.56 32.80
CA GLY A 371 6.77 -33.73 32.69
C GLY A 371 7.35 -34.79 31.77
N VAL A 372 8.25 -35.63 32.28
CA VAL A 372 8.62 -36.88 31.59
C VAL A 372 7.44 -37.84 31.69
N GLY A 373 6.56 -37.79 30.70
CA GLY A 373 5.58 -38.84 30.41
C GLY A 373 5.97 -39.52 29.11
N ALA A 374 6.69 -40.63 29.19
CA ALA A 374 7.01 -41.45 28.03
C ALA A 374 5.71 -42.05 27.44
N VAL A 375 5.27 -41.56 26.29
CA VAL A 375 4.24 -42.24 25.49
C VAL A 375 4.93 -43.20 24.52
N ARG A 376 4.82 -44.48 24.86
CA ARG A 376 5.26 -45.62 24.05
C ARG A 376 4.33 -45.76 22.85
N VAL A 377 4.80 -45.43 21.64
CA VAL A 377 4.05 -45.70 20.41
C VAL A 377 4.20 -47.19 20.06
N ARG A 378 3.12 -47.97 20.23
CA ARG A 378 2.97 -49.28 19.58
C ARG A 378 2.37 -49.06 18.19
N GLY A 379 3.00 -49.66 17.18
CA GLY A 379 2.51 -49.67 15.81
C GLY A 379 1.25 -50.52 15.62
N GLY A 380 0.50 -50.19 14.57
CA GLY A 380 -0.67 -50.96 14.13
C GLY A 380 -1.52 -50.22 13.10
N GLU A 381 -1.30 -50.58 11.83
CA GLU A 381 -2.29 -50.74 10.75
C GLU A 381 -3.06 -49.54 10.13
N ARG A 382 -2.70 -49.33 8.85
CA ARG A 382 -3.50 -49.01 7.65
C ARG A 382 -5.00 -48.72 7.84
N HIS A 383 -5.49 -47.62 7.23
CA HIS A 383 -6.57 -47.67 6.23
C HIS A 383 -6.58 -46.42 5.31
N MET A 384 -6.68 -46.71 4.01
CA MET A 384 -6.94 -45.81 2.88
C MET A 384 -8.44 -45.80 2.58
N ALA A 385 -9.02 -44.64 2.27
CA ALA A 385 -10.31 -44.36 1.56
C ALA A 385 -10.90 -43.04 2.12
N GLN A 386 -11.52 -42.08 1.45
CA GLN A 386 -12.03 -41.80 0.09
C GLN A 386 -12.33 -40.27 0.10
N LEU A 387 -11.82 -39.44 -0.81
CA LEU A 387 -12.45 -38.95 -2.06
C LEU A 387 -14.00 -38.79 -2.08
N LEU A 388 -14.38 -37.49 -2.13
CA LEU A 388 -15.52 -36.85 -2.83
C LEU A 388 -16.90 -36.64 -2.14
N PRO A 389 -17.65 -35.57 -2.55
CA PRO A 389 -18.68 -34.90 -1.77
C PRO A 389 -20.13 -35.30 -2.15
N VAL A 390 -21.05 -35.14 -1.20
CA VAL A 390 -22.51 -35.25 -1.34
C VAL A 390 -23.09 -34.15 -0.44
N GLY A 391 -24.01 -33.25 -0.79
CA GLY A 391 -24.98 -33.12 -1.86
C GLY A 391 -26.30 -32.65 -1.24
N GLY A 392 -26.82 -31.49 -1.63
CA GLY A 392 -28.26 -31.19 -1.72
C GLY A 392 -29.06 -30.66 -0.50
N ALA A 393 -30.06 -29.84 -0.86
CA ALA A 393 -31.25 -29.36 -0.13
C ALA A 393 -31.10 -28.12 0.79
N GLU A 394 -32.01 -27.14 0.83
CA GLU A 394 -33.21 -26.80 0.04
C GLU A 394 -33.62 -25.34 0.35
N PHE A 395 -34.30 -24.67 -0.59
CA PHE A 395 -34.92 -23.35 -0.43
C PHE A 395 -36.23 -23.45 0.35
N ALA A 396 -36.40 -22.70 1.44
CA ALA A 396 -37.70 -22.47 2.05
C ALA A 396 -38.38 -21.26 1.39
N ARG A 397 -39.41 -21.51 0.57
CA ARG A 397 -40.43 -20.52 0.18
C ARG A 397 -41.49 -20.46 1.28
N GLY A 398 -41.91 -19.26 1.63
CA GLY A 398 -43.01 -19.02 2.56
C GLY A 398 -44.40 -19.20 1.95
N ALA A 399 -45.39 -19.16 2.86
CA ALA A 399 -46.82 -18.80 2.76
C ALA A 399 -47.69 -19.79 3.57
N PRO A 400 -48.94 -19.48 3.95
CA PRO A 400 -49.58 -18.20 4.24
C PRO A 400 -50.38 -18.18 5.58
N ASN A 401 -50.49 -17.00 6.19
CA ASN A 401 -51.70 -16.37 6.76
C ASN A 401 -51.32 -15.19 7.66
#